data_AF-A0A3B8VL66-F1
#
_entry.id   AF-A0A3B8VL66-F1
#
_cell.length_a   1.000
_cell.length_b   1.000
_cell.length_c   1.000
_cell.angle_alpha   90.00
_cell.angle_beta   90.00
_cell.angle_gamma   90.00
#
_symmetry.space_group_name_H-M   'P 1'
#
loop_
_entity.id
_entity.type
_entity.pdbx_description
1 polymer ?
#
loop_
_entity_poly.entity_id
_entity_poly.type
_entity_poly.pdbx_seq_one_letter_code
_entity_poly.pdbx_strand_id
1 'polypeptide(L)'
;MPEASTRVTEMLEFINQHIGIFLTDVSSVKIVFPETAIPGQDLTCTVVVSNLRTVTATGVTVTDVLPVTLEPVSATSTQGTCAGHQTVTCNLDDIAVFQMLQLR
;
A
#
# COMPACT_ATOMS: atom_id res chain seq x y z
N MET A 1 -31.26 5.24 -6.89
CA MET A 1 -30.75 3.90 -7.24
C MET A 1 -29.47 3.68 -6.45
N PRO A 2 -29.42 2.85 -5.40
CA PRO A 2 -28.28 2.81 -4.49
C PRO A 2 -27.44 1.53 -4.68
N GLU A 3 -26.76 1.31 -5.82
CA GLU A 3 -26.02 0.04 -6.02
C GLU A 3 -24.74 0.15 -6.86
N ALA A 4 -23.81 1.01 -6.45
CA ALA A 4 -22.41 0.90 -6.90
C ALA A 4 -21.44 1.20 -5.75
N SER A 5 -21.79 2.16 -4.89
CA SER A 5 -20.92 2.59 -3.78
C SER A 5 -20.75 1.54 -2.67
N THR A 6 -21.77 0.73 -2.35
CA THR A 6 -21.69 -0.27 -1.26
C THR A 6 -20.73 -1.42 -1.58
N ARG A 7 -20.72 -1.90 -2.84
CA ARG A 7 -19.80 -2.97 -3.28
C ARG A 7 -18.36 -2.48 -3.40
N VAL A 8 -18.15 -1.18 -3.65
CA VAL A 8 -16.83 -0.56 -3.67
C VAL A 8 -16.26 -0.50 -2.26
N THR A 9 -17.02 -0.04 -1.26
CA THR A 9 -16.54 -0.02 0.14
C THR A 9 -16.17 -1.41 0.65
N GLU A 10 -16.99 -2.44 0.37
CA GLU A 10 -16.68 -3.83 0.73
C GLU A 10 -15.43 -4.36 0.00
N MET A 11 -15.24 -4.00 -1.27
CA MET A 11 -14.03 -4.33 -2.03
C MET A 11 -12.79 -3.62 -1.47
N LEU A 12 -12.92 -2.34 -1.09
CA LEU A 12 -11.85 -1.57 -0.47
C LEU A 12 -11.51 -2.09 0.93
N GLU A 13 -12.49 -2.51 1.72
CA GLU A 13 -12.28 -3.18 3.01
C GLU A 13 -11.63 -4.56 2.82
N PHE A 14 -12.03 -5.33 1.81
CA PHE A 14 -11.40 -6.61 1.48
C PHE A 14 -9.93 -6.42 1.07
N ILE A 15 -9.64 -5.43 0.22
CA ILE A 15 -8.26 -5.09 -0.14
C ILE A 15 -7.50 -4.63 1.13
N ASN A 16 -8.06 -3.76 1.98
CA ASN A 16 -7.45 -3.37 3.26
C ASN A 16 -7.18 -4.56 4.21
N GLN A 17 -7.97 -5.63 4.15
CA GLN A 17 -7.81 -6.84 4.98
C GLN A 17 -6.85 -7.88 4.37
N HIS A 18 -6.60 -7.84 3.06
CA HIS A 18 -5.73 -8.77 2.34
C HIS A 18 -4.33 -8.21 2.05
N ILE A 19 -4.13 -6.90 2.16
CA ILE A 19 -2.80 -6.29 2.12
C ILE A 19 -2.06 -6.59 3.43
N GLY A 20 -1.24 -7.64 3.42
CA GLY A 20 -0.38 -8.03 4.53
C GLY A 20 0.95 -7.29 4.50
N ILE A 21 1.01 -6.09 5.09
CA ILE A 21 2.28 -5.35 5.24
C ILE A 21 2.98 -5.79 6.52
N PHE A 22 3.96 -6.69 6.35
CA PHE A 22 4.83 -7.14 7.44
C PHE A 22 5.98 -6.14 7.61
N LEU A 23 6.03 -5.48 8.77
CA LEU A 23 7.08 -4.52 9.09
C LEU A 23 7.90 -5.06 10.25
N THR A 24 9.19 -5.25 10.02
CA THR A 24 10.17 -5.20 11.09
C THR A 24 10.56 -3.73 11.25
N ASP A 25 10.11 -3.12 12.35
CA ASP A 25 10.59 -1.82 12.89
C ASP A 25 9.96 -0.50 12.40
N VAL A 26 8.75 -0.51 11.80
CA VAL A 26 8.05 0.75 11.41
C VAL A 26 6.85 1.06 12.29
N SER A 27 6.62 2.34 12.54
CA SER A 27 5.65 2.87 13.51
C SER A 27 4.20 2.85 13.03
N SER A 28 3.95 3.02 11.73
CA SER A 28 2.61 2.91 11.15
C SER A 28 2.66 2.87 9.62
N VAL A 29 1.72 2.11 9.04
CA VAL A 29 1.41 2.14 7.62
C VAL A 29 -0.07 2.42 7.44
N LYS A 30 -0.37 3.34 6.53
CA LYS A 30 -1.74 3.68 6.14
C LYS A 30 -1.89 3.42 4.66
N ILE A 31 -2.95 2.72 4.30
CA ILE A 31 -3.33 2.49 2.91
C ILE A 31 -4.49 3.40 2.59
N VAL A 32 -4.41 4.08 1.46
CA VAL A 32 -5.42 5.00 0.97
C VAL A 32 -5.84 4.55 -0.42
N PHE A 33 -7.09 4.14 -0.51
CA PHE A 33 -7.73 3.79 -1.77
C PHE A 33 -8.53 4.98 -2.32
N PRO A 34 -8.77 5.03 -3.64
CA PRO A 34 -9.72 5.97 -4.19
C PRO A 34 -11.13 5.62 -3.71
N GLU A 35 -11.96 6.64 -3.50
CA GLU A 35 -13.35 6.48 -3.03
C GLU A 35 -14.23 5.72 -4.03
N THR A 36 -13.81 5.66 -5.29
CA THR A 36 -14.49 4.95 -6.37
C THR A 36 -13.54 3.98 -7.04
N ALA A 37 -14.01 2.74 -7.21
CA ALA A 37 -13.35 1.72 -8.00
C ALA A 37 -14.31 1.28 -9.10
N ILE A 38 -13.90 1.42 -10.36
CA ILE A 38 -14.72 1.09 -11.53
C ILE A 38 -14.13 -0.17 -12.18
N PRO A 39 -14.89 -1.26 -12.34
CA PRO A 39 -14.40 -2.47 -12.99
C PRO A 39 -13.85 -2.19 -14.39
N GLY A 40 -12.67 -2.73 -14.70
CA GLY A 40 -11.99 -2.53 -15.99
C GLY A 40 -11.32 -1.16 -16.15
N GLN A 41 -11.20 -0.37 -15.07
CA GLN A 41 -10.36 0.82 -15.01
C GLN A 41 -9.19 0.58 -14.05
N ASP A 42 -8.10 1.28 -14.30
CA ASP A 42 -6.94 1.25 -13.41
C ASP A 42 -7.30 1.86 -12.05
N LEU A 43 -6.91 1.17 -10.98
CA LEU A 43 -7.09 1.61 -9.61
C LEU A 43 -5.72 2.07 -9.07
N THR A 44 -5.58 3.34 -8.74
CA THR A 44 -4.37 3.84 -8.09
C THR A 44 -4.52 3.79 -6.58
N CYS A 45 -3.80 2.89 -5.91
CA CYS A 45 -3.68 2.91 -4.46
C CYS A 45 -2.56 3.87 -4.02
N THR A 46 -2.63 4.39 -2.81
CA THR A 46 -1.52 5.14 -2.21
C THR A 46 -1.24 4.58 -0.83
N VAL A 47 -0.04 4.04 -0.64
CA VAL A 47 0.43 3.55 0.66
C VAL A 47 1.34 4.60 1.28
N VAL A 48 1.04 5.01 2.50
CA VAL A 48 1.85 5.94 3.28
C VAL A 48 2.53 5.15 4.40
N VAL A 49 3.86 5.18 4.39
CA VAL A 49 4.71 4.54 5.38
C VAL A 49 5.36 5.62 6.21
N SER A 50 5.22 5.55 7.54
CA SER A 50 5.71 6.61 8.42
C SER A 50 6.48 6.04 9.61
N ASN A 51 7.67 6.59 9.84
CA ASN A 51 8.43 6.35 11.06
C ASN A 51 8.19 7.50 12.06
N LEU A 52 7.18 7.35 12.91
CA LEU A 52 6.83 8.33 13.94
C LEU A 52 7.63 8.15 15.25
N ARG A 53 8.69 7.33 15.26
CA ARG A 53 9.54 7.12 16.43
C ARG A 53 10.68 8.13 16.45
N THR A 54 11.41 8.20 17.55
CA THR A 54 12.62 9.03 17.73
C THR A 54 13.91 8.35 17.26
N VAL A 55 13.79 7.18 16.62
CA VAL A 55 14.91 6.39 16.09
C VAL A 55 14.67 6.06 14.63
N THR A 56 15.73 5.98 13.83
CA THR A 56 15.66 5.58 12.42
C THR A 56 15.23 4.11 12.32
N ALA A 57 14.26 3.83 11.45
CA ALA A 57 13.87 2.46 11.10
C ALA A 57 14.78 2.00 9.97
N THR A 58 15.48 0.88 10.15
CA THR A 58 16.46 0.38 9.18
C THR A 58 15.99 -0.93 8.54
N GLY A 59 16.30 -1.14 7.27
CA GLY A 59 15.93 -2.38 6.57
C GLY A 59 14.42 -2.52 6.36
N VAL A 60 13.73 -1.40 6.17
CA VAL A 60 12.28 -1.38 6.01
C VAL A 60 11.88 -2.00 4.68
N THR A 61 11.03 -3.02 4.76
CA THR A 61 10.42 -3.68 3.62
C THR A 61 8.92 -3.62 3.77
N VAL A 62 8.21 -3.23 2.71
CA VAL A 62 6.76 -3.25 2.61
C VAL A 62 6.37 -4.33 1.62
N THR A 63 5.52 -5.26 2.04
CA THR A 63 4.97 -6.29 1.16
C THR A 63 3.48 -6.06 1.00
N ASP A 64 3.01 -6.02 -0.24
CA ASP A 64 1.62 -5.88 -0.60
C ASP A 64 1.20 -7.12 -1.41
N VAL A 65 0.26 -7.89 -0.87
CA VAL A 65 -0.30 -9.07 -1.52
C VAL A 65 -1.62 -8.67 -2.16
N LEU A 66 -1.59 -8.47 -3.48
CA LEU A 66 -2.78 -8.14 -4.24
C LEU A 66 -3.67 -9.38 -4.38
N PRO A 67 -4.99 -9.27 -4.22
CA PRO A 67 -5.92 -10.35 -4.54
C PRO A 67 -5.87 -10.70 -6.03
N VAL A 68 -6.16 -11.96 -6.37
CA VAL A 68 -6.15 -12.48 -7.75
C VAL A 68 -7.12 -11.75 -8.70
N THR A 69 -8.06 -10.98 -8.16
CA THR A 69 -8.99 -10.14 -8.93
C THR A 69 -8.38 -8.82 -9.39
N LEU A 70 -7.17 -8.48 -8.95
CA LEU A 70 -6.43 -7.28 -9.33
C LEU A 70 -5.15 -7.66 -10.07
N GLU A 71 -4.88 -6.93 -11.14
CA GLU A 71 -3.65 -7.05 -11.91
C GLU A 71 -2.79 -5.78 -11.70
N PRO A 72 -1.55 -5.92 -11.20
CA PRO A 72 -0.67 -4.78 -10.97
C PRO A 72 -0.22 -4.18 -12.30
N VAL A 73 -0.45 -2.88 -12.47
CA VAL A 73 0.02 -2.13 -13.64
C VAL A 73 1.43 -1.56 -13.40
N SER A 74 1.63 -0.95 -12.24
CA SER A 74 2.89 -0.33 -11.84
C SER A 74 2.97 -0.20 -10.32
N ALA A 75 4.19 -0.22 -9.79
CA ALA A 75 4.46 0.10 -8.40
C ALA A 75 5.68 1.03 -8.33
N THR A 76 5.51 2.16 -7.65
CA THR A 76 6.49 3.23 -7.51
C THR A 76 6.61 3.63 -6.04
N SER A 77 7.81 4.05 -5.66
CA SER A 77 8.09 4.56 -4.31
C SER A 77 8.86 5.87 -4.40
N THR A 78 8.66 6.75 -3.42
CA THR A 78 9.50 7.94 -3.24
C THR A 78 10.91 7.61 -2.75
N GLN A 79 11.14 6.40 -2.20
CA GLN A 79 12.44 5.92 -1.74
C GLN A 79 12.59 4.41 -1.95
N GLY A 80 13.78 3.99 -2.39
CA GLY A 80 14.06 2.58 -2.65
C GLY A 80 13.35 2.07 -3.90
N THR A 81 13.03 0.78 -3.93
CA THR A 81 12.54 0.10 -5.14
C THR A 81 11.36 -0.82 -4.84
N CYS A 82 10.34 -0.77 -5.70
CA CYS A 82 9.22 -1.70 -5.70
C CYS A 82 9.32 -2.67 -6.88
N ALA A 83 9.07 -3.95 -6.64
CA ALA A 83 9.03 -4.96 -7.68
C ALA A 83 8.05 -6.08 -7.32
N GLY A 84 7.54 -6.77 -8.33
CA GLY A 84 6.64 -7.91 -8.15
C GLY A 84 5.38 -7.80 -9.00
N HIS A 85 4.55 -8.83 -8.89
CA HIS A 85 3.27 -8.90 -9.60
C HIS A 85 2.16 -9.12 -8.57
N GLN A 86 1.69 -10.36 -8.36
CA GLN A 86 0.64 -10.66 -7.38
C GLN A 86 1.05 -10.29 -5.94
N THR A 87 2.35 -10.30 -5.67
CA THR A 87 2.94 -9.78 -4.45
C THR A 87 3.95 -8.71 -4.84
N VAL A 88 3.63 -7.45 -4.51
CA VAL A 88 4.50 -6.29 -4.71
C VAL A 88 5.32 -6.12 -3.45
N THR A 89 6.64 -6.10 -3.59
CA THR A 89 7.57 -5.85 -2.48
C THR A 89 8.33 -4.56 -2.73
N CYS A 90 8.25 -3.64 -1.78
CA CYS A 90 8.95 -2.37 -1.79
C CYS A 90 10.02 -2.37 -0.69
N ASN A 91 11.28 -2.35 -1.10
CA ASN A 91 12.42 -2.14 -0.19
C ASN A 91 12.62 -0.63 -0.06
N LEU A 92 12.44 -0.10 1.15
CA LEU A 92 12.53 1.34 1.44
C LEU A 92 13.82 1.73 2.15
N ASP A 93 14.68 0.73 2.43
CA ASP A 93 15.93 0.87 3.16
C ASP A 93 15.71 1.53 4.53
N ASP A 94 16.32 2.70 4.75
CA ASP A 94 16.25 3.42 6.01
C ASP A 94 15.21 4.55 5.93
N ILE A 95 14.30 4.56 6.90
CA ILE A 95 13.31 5.63 7.11
C ILE A 95 13.72 6.44 8.33
N ALA A 96 14.10 7.69 8.09
CA ALA A 96 14.53 8.60 9.14
C ALA A 96 13.41 8.92 10.14
N VAL A 97 13.83 9.50 11.26
CA VAL A 97 12.97 9.94 12.35
C VAL A 97 11.93 10.95 11.85
N PHE A 98 10.66 10.73 12.18
CA PHE A 98 9.51 11.54 11.72
C PHE A 98 9.36 11.66 10.19
N GLN A 99 9.99 10.76 9.42
CA GLN A 99 9.87 10.73 7.97
C GLN A 99 8.61 9.98 7.54
N MET A 100 8.03 10.43 6.42
CA MET A 100 6.94 9.78 5.72
C MET A 100 7.37 9.50 4.28
N LEU A 101 7.01 8.32 3.78
CA LEU A 101 7.23 7.88 2.41
C LEU A 101 5.91 7.49 1.78
N GLN A 102 5.83 7.66 0.47
CA GLN A 102 4.63 7.33 -0.29
C GLN A 102 4.95 6.32 -1.38
N LEU A 103 4.11 5.29 -1.46
CA LEU A 103 4.10 4.28 -2.51
C LEU A 103 2.83 4.45 -3.33
N ARG A 104 2.91 4.20 -4.63
CA ARG A 104 1.82 4.28 -5.61
C ARG A 104 1.86 3.13 -6.59
#